data_AF-F4R5I1-F1
#
_entry.id   AF-F4R5I1-F1
#
_cell.length_a   1.000
_cell.length_b   1.000
_cell.length_c   1.000
_cell.angle_alpha   90.00
_cell.angle_beta   90.00
_cell.angle_gamma   90.00
#
_symmetry.space_group_name_H-M   'P 1'
#
loop_
_entity.id
_entity.type
_entity.pdbx_description
1 polymer ?
#
loop_
_entity_poly.entity_id
_entity_poly.type
_entity_poly.pdbx_seq_one_letter_code
_entity_poly.pdbx_strand_id
1 'polypeptide(L)'
;MSEHNELRRSVSSGSVYDDQLPSLLFAAPFPRPVNQDAVRDSSPPLLLFTFPRSVYEKPPIDPSTGKPGKEKFVKKAERVWQQEVKEGYEIKRGEHAEAGFWKRFKGGAARVGDGALKYMADNTMETLGRLPPKHKLGTLNVVYPAAKDSSPALNIPGYNEFEMKEAFIKMLKTAKTQATRKSLISGCLLPVTFFIDFFTFIPMPLFEVNIAYFGLQANGARKVMALTSAESQAKKGSQSGEEKNVPSTNEPVFTFGQAEPFTFTNILEYLYFQCSKLDKEKFPPVLESAPEDWTLDTNDVEGIIAEFEESLPEEVTKRHLLNAERVAEDISRTLTKAAKAYVKSLK
;
A
#
# COMPACT_ATOMS: atom_id res chain seq x y z
N MET A 1 -53.12 -6.36 28.04
CA MET A 1 -51.78 -7.01 28.09
C MET A 1 -51.28 -7.16 26.66
N SER A 2 -50.58 -6.16 26.11
CA SER A 2 -49.66 -6.30 24.96
C SER A 2 -49.10 -4.93 24.57
N GLU A 3 -48.31 -4.31 25.47
CA GLU A 3 -47.51 -3.11 25.15
C GLU A 3 -46.16 -3.17 25.88
N HIS A 4 -45.36 -4.20 25.57
CA HIS A 4 -43.99 -4.30 26.07
C HIS A 4 -43.09 -4.98 25.03
N ASN A 5 -42.94 -4.40 23.84
CA ASN A 5 -41.90 -4.85 22.91
C ASN A 5 -41.36 -3.82 21.91
N GLU A 6 -41.43 -2.52 22.19
CA GLU A 6 -40.90 -1.47 21.28
C GLU A 6 -39.85 -0.51 21.88
N LEU A 7 -39.26 -0.83 23.05
CA LEU A 7 -38.29 0.07 23.70
C LEU A 7 -36.94 -0.60 24.04
N ARG A 8 -36.40 -1.37 23.08
CA ARG A 8 -34.97 -1.72 23.01
C ARG A 8 -34.41 -1.55 21.59
N ARG A 9 -34.57 -0.36 21.03
CA ARG A 9 -33.70 0.16 19.96
C ARG A 9 -33.26 1.54 20.37
N SER A 10 -32.19 1.62 21.16
CA SER A 10 -31.44 2.87 21.25
C SER A 10 -29.95 2.57 21.53
N VAL A 11 -29.15 3.09 20.59
CA VAL A 11 -27.73 3.44 20.68
C VAL A 11 -26.73 2.27 20.75
N SER A 12 -26.51 1.64 19.60
CA SER A 12 -25.16 1.28 19.19
C SER A 12 -24.74 2.33 18.16
N SER A 13 -23.81 3.21 18.52
CA SER A 13 -23.07 4.06 17.58
C SER A 13 -22.10 3.20 16.76
N GLY A 14 -22.64 2.19 16.07
CA GLY A 14 -21.88 1.36 15.14
C GLY A 14 -21.60 2.22 13.91
N SER A 15 -20.33 2.35 13.56
CA SER A 15 -19.94 3.02 12.33
C SER A 15 -20.67 2.36 11.16
N VAL A 16 -21.17 3.15 10.21
CA VAL A 16 -21.89 2.69 9.00
C VAL A 16 -21.08 1.66 8.17
N TYR A 17 -19.79 1.51 8.45
CA TYR A 17 -18.82 0.66 7.73
C TYR A 17 -18.34 -0.59 8.50
N ASP A 18 -19.12 -1.14 9.43
CA ASP A 18 -18.65 -2.28 10.23
C ASP A 18 -18.27 -3.53 9.41
N ASP A 19 -18.85 -3.69 8.20
CA ASP A 19 -18.59 -4.84 7.33
C ASP A 19 -17.63 -4.57 6.14
N GLN A 20 -17.66 -3.40 5.51
CA GLN A 20 -16.80 -3.07 4.37
C GLN A 20 -16.26 -1.64 4.44
N LEU A 21 -14.96 -1.49 4.18
CA LEU A 21 -14.24 -0.22 4.20
C LEU A 21 -13.85 0.16 2.76
N PRO A 22 -14.29 1.32 2.25
CA PRO A 22 -13.77 1.83 0.98
C PRO A 22 -12.27 2.08 1.10
N SER A 23 -11.57 2.09 -0.02
CA SER A 23 -10.13 2.28 -0.06
C SER A 23 -9.71 3.02 -1.31
N LEU A 24 -8.61 3.76 -1.22
CA LEU A 24 -8.07 4.52 -2.34
C LEU A 24 -6.65 4.09 -2.69
N LEU A 25 -6.40 3.96 -3.98
CA LEU A 25 -5.08 3.73 -4.56
C LEU A 25 -4.78 4.85 -5.56
N PHE A 26 -3.59 5.41 -5.44
CA PHE A 26 -3.02 6.25 -6.48
C PHE A 26 -2.26 5.38 -7.48
N ALA A 27 -2.49 5.62 -8.77
CA ALA A 27 -1.85 4.92 -9.87
C ALA A 27 -1.09 5.90 -10.76
N ALA A 28 0.23 6.02 -10.55
CA ALA A 28 1.10 6.87 -11.36
C ALA A 28 1.71 6.07 -12.52
N PRO A 29 1.56 6.49 -13.77
CA PRO A 29 2.22 5.85 -14.90
C PRO A 29 3.74 6.09 -14.88
N PHE A 30 4.50 5.08 -15.29
CA PHE A 30 5.95 5.28 -15.49
C PHE A 30 6.22 6.06 -16.78
N PRO A 31 7.27 6.92 -16.80
CA PRO A 31 7.69 7.58 -18.02
C PRO A 31 8.18 6.57 -19.05
N ARG A 32 7.96 6.83 -20.33
CA ARG A 32 8.47 5.97 -21.40
C ARG A 32 9.93 6.31 -21.71
N PRO A 33 10.80 5.30 -21.88
CA PRO A 33 12.16 5.55 -22.34
C PRO A 33 12.13 6.11 -23.77
N VAL A 34 13.19 6.84 -24.14
CA VAL A 34 13.35 7.40 -25.50
C VAL A 34 13.25 6.31 -26.58
N ASN A 35 13.84 5.13 -26.32
CA ASN A 35 13.67 3.96 -27.17
C ASN A 35 12.54 3.06 -26.63
N GLN A 36 11.38 3.08 -27.29
CA GLN A 36 10.21 2.30 -26.86
C GLN A 36 10.43 0.78 -26.91
N ASP A 37 11.32 0.28 -27.77
CA ASP A 37 11.63 -1.16 -27.86
C ASP A 37 12.31 -1.70 -26.58
N ALA A 38 12.79 -0.79 -25.73
CA ALA A 38 13.34 -1.11 -24.43
C ALA A 38 12.27 -1.58 -23.42
N VAL A 39 11.00 -1.26 -23.63
CA VAL A 39 9.92 -1.71 -22.73
C VAL A 39 9.63 -3.19 -22.96
N ARG A 40 9.64 -3.99 -21.90
CA ARG A 40 9.28 -5.41 -21.94
C ARG A 40 7.82 -5.60 -21.54
N ASP A 41 7.18 -6.68 -21.97
CA ASP A 41 5.84 -7.04 -21.48
C ASP A 41 5.76 -7.23 -19.96
N SER A 42 6.90 -7.59 -19.35
CA SER A 42 7.06 -7.75 -17.91
C SER A 42 7.30 -6.44 -17.16
N SER A 43 7.60 -5.34 -17.86
CA SER A 43 7.82 -4.03 -17.23
C SER A 43 6.51 -3.53 -16.63
N PRO A 44 6.52 -3.04 -15.37
CA PRO A 44 5.31 -2.53 -14.75
C PRO A 44 4.84 -1.27 -15.49
N PRO A 45 3.57 -1.18 -15.91
CA PRO A 45 3.05 0.01 -16.60
C PRO A 45 2.77 1.16 -15.62
N LEU A 46 2.50 0.82 -14.36
CA LEU A 46 2.03 1.75 -13.34
C LEU A 46 2.79 1.50 -12.04
N LEU A 47 2.87 2.55 -11.23
CA LEU A 47 3.27 2.56 -9.84
C LEU A 47 2.03 2.75 -8.99
N LEU A 48 1.76 1.80 -8.08
CA LEU A 48 0.70 1.93 -7.10
C LEU A 48 1.21 2.41 -5.76
N PHE A 49 0.52 3.36 -5.16
CA PHE A 49 0.73 3.75 -3.77
C PHE A 49 -0.58 4.14 -3.09
N THR A 50 -0.55 4.11 -1.76
CA THR A 50 -1.60 4.59 -0.86
C THR A 50 -0.93 4.91 0.46
N PHE A 51 -1.53 5.71 1.32
CA PHE A 51 -0.85 6.16 2.53
C PHE A 51 -0.58 5.01 3.52
N PRO A 52 0.52 5.12 4.31
CA PRO A 52 0.79 4.15 5.35
C PRO A 52 -0.34 4.17 6.39
N ARG A 53 -0.67 3.00 6.93
CA ARG A 53 -1.65 2.89 8.02
C ARG A 53 -1.04 3.31 9.34
N SER A 54 -1.87 3.87 10.22
CA SER A 54 -1.53 4.00 11.62
C SER A 54 -1.29 2.62 12.24
N VAL A 55 -0.45 2.58 13.29
CA VAL A 55 -0.11 1.33 13.98
C VAL A 55 -1.38 0.70 14.52
N TYR A 56 -1.53 -0.62 14.34
CA TYR A 56 -2.71 -1.34 14.80
C TYR A 56 -2.94 -1.14 16.30
N GLU A 57 -4.12 -0.65 16.67
CA GLU A 57 -4.50 -0.47 18.07
C GLU A 57 -4.93 -1.79 18.71
N LYS A 58 -4.68 -1.92 20.02
CA LYS A 58 -5.14 -3.08 20.79
C LYS A 58 -6.68 -3.08 20.78
N PRO A 59 -7.35 -4.25 20.63
CA PRO A 59 -8.81 -4.31 20.73
C PRO A 59 -9.28 -3.65 22.03
N PRO A 60 -10.34 -2.82 21.96
CA PRO A 60 -10.87 -2.16 23.15
C PRO A 60 -11.29 -3.21 24.18
N ILE A 61 -11.23 -2.82 25.45
CA ILE A 61 -11.75 -3.64 26.54
C ILE A 61 -13.27 -3.63 26.39
N ASP A 62 -13.86 -4.83 26.31
CA ASP A 62 -15.30 -4.97 26.23
C ASP A 62 -15.93 -4.42 27.52
N PRO A 63 -16.77 -3.37 27.44
CA PRO A 63 -17.38 -2.75 28.62
C PRO A 63 -18.24 -3.73 29.43
N SER A 64 -18.78 -4.76 28.78
CA SER A 64 -19.67 -5.73 29.40
C SER A 64 -18.94 -6.88 30.10
N THR A 65 -17.76 -7.27 29.60
CA THR A 65 -17.00 -8.41 30.14
C THR A 65 -15.72 -8.00 30.88
N GLY A 66 -15.30 -6.73 30.79
CA GLY A 66 -14.08 -6.21 31.39
C GLY A 66 -12.79 -6.83 30.85
N LYS A 67 -12.89 -7.61 29.77
CA LYS A 67 -11.77 -8.34 29.16
C LYS A 67 -11.37 -7.69 27.84
N PRO A 68 -10.06 -7.68 27.50
CA PRO A 68 -9.63 -7.27 26.18
C PRO A 68 -10.25 -8.20 25.12
N GLY A 69 -10.72 -7.62 24.01
CA GLY A 69 -11.22 -8.40 22.88
C GLY A 69 -10.21 -9.46 22.41
N LYS A 70 -10.71 -10.62 21.93
CA LYS A 70 -9.84 -11.70 21.45
C LYS A 70 -8.98 -11.24 20.26
N GLU A 71 -7.67 -11.24 20.43
CA GLU A 71 -6.69 -10.93 19.38
C GLU A 71 -6.06 -12.24 18.85
N LYS A 72 -6.04 -12.43 17.52
CA LYS A 72 -5.36 -13.59 16.91
C LYS A 72 -3.83 -13.46 17.11
N PHE A 73 -3.14 -14.58 17.33
CA PHE A 73 -1.68 -14.59 17.56
C PHE A 73 -0.88 -13.83 16.50
N VAL A 74 -1.19 -14.06 15.21
CA VAL A 74 -0.55 -13.35 14.09
C VAL A 74 -0.76 -11.84 14.16
N LYS A 75 -1.96 -11.39 14.59
CA LYS A 75 -2.28 -9.96 14.73
C LYS A 75 -1.55 -9.32 15.90
N LYS A 76 -1.44 -10.05 17.01
CA LYS A 76 -0.62 -9.64 18.15
C LYS A 76 0.86 -9.49 17.75
N ALA A 77 1.41 -10.46 17.02
CA ALA A 77 2.79 -10.40 16.53
C ALA A 77 3.01 -9.22 15.58
N GLU A 78 2.09 -9.01 14.61
CA GLU A 78 2.13 -7.86 13.69
C GLU A 78 2.10 -6.52 14.43
N ARG A 79 1.25 -6.38 15.46
CA ARG A 79 1.16 -5.17 16.27
C ARG A 79 2.43 -4.91 17.07
N VAL A 80 2.96 -5.94 17.76
CA VAL A 80 4.20 -5.81 18.53
C VAL A 80 5.35 -5.42 17.61
N TRP A 81 5.47 -6.06 16.45
CA TRP A 81 6.44 -5.69 15.42
C TRP A 81 6.31 -4.23 15.00
N GLN A 82 5.10 -3.77 14.63
CA GLN A 82 4.87 -2.38 14.24
C GLN A 82 5.21 -1.39 15.36
N GLN A 83 4.91 -1.73 16.61
CA GLN A 83 5.25 -0.91 17.78
C GLN A 83 6.77 -0.85 18.00
N GLU A 84 7.48 -1.98 17.91
CA GLU A 84 8.93 -2.03 18.03
C GLU A 84 9.64 -1.25 16.92
N VAL A 85 9.12 -1.31 15.69
CA VAL A 85 9.62 -0.50 14.57
C VAL A 85 9.40 0.99 14.84
N LYS A 86 8.18 1.39 15.24
CA LYS A 86 7.86 2.78 15.58
C LYS A 86 8.76 3.31 16.70
N GLU A 87 8.81 2.60 17.84
CA GLU A 87 9.68 2.96 18.98
C GLU A 87 11.16 3.03 18.54
N GLY A 88 11.61 2.11 17.68
CA GLY A 88 12.96 2.13 17.12
C GLY A 88 13.28 3.40 16.31
N TYR A 89 12.34 3.90 15.50
CA TYR A 89 12.50 5.16 14.76
C TYR A 89 12.40 6.40 15.65
N GLU A 90 11.54 6.39 16.67
CA GLU A 90 11.46 7.46 17.68
C GLU A 90 12.76 7.56 18.50
N ILE A 91 13.31 6.41 18.96
CA ILE A 91 14.61 6.35 19.64
C ILE A 91 15.73 6.90 18.74
N LYS A 92 15.75 6.55 17.45
CA LYS A 92 16.77 7.05 16.50
C LYS A 92 16.73 8.58 16.37
N ARG A 93 15.52 9.16 16.43
CA ARG A 93 15.28 10.60 16.34
C ARG A 93 15.58 11.35 17.65
N GLY A 94 15.86 10.62 18.73
CA GLY A 94 16.14 11.22 20.04
C GLY A 94 14.88 11.50 20.88
N GLU A 95 13.71 11.02 20.45
CA GLU A 95 12.43 11.25 21.14
C GLU A 95 12.28 10.43 22.43
N HIS A 96 13.12 9.40 22.61
CA HIS A 96 13.21 8.58 23.83
C HIS A 96 14.69 8.48 24.25
N ALA A 97 15.28 9.59 24.70
CA ALA A 97 16.69 9.67 25.07
C ALA A 97 17.04 8.75 26.26
N GLU A 98 16.06 8.50 27.12
CA GLU A 98 16.11 7.66 28.32
C GLU A 98 15.96 6.16 28.05
N ALA A 99 15.77 5.73 26.79
CA ALA A 99 15.62 4.32 26.46
C ALA A 99 16.85 3.48 26.89
N GLY A 100 16.63 2.46 27.72
CA GLY A 100 17.70 1.56 28.17
C GLY A 100 18.39 0.80 27.02
N PHE A 101 19.58 0.25 27.29
CA PHE A 101 20.40 -0.46 26.29
C PHE A 101 19.62 -1.53 25.51
N TRP A 102 18.82 -2.36 26.20
CA TRP A 102 18.01 -3.39 25.57
C TRP A 102 16.92 -2.84 24.63
N LYS A 103 16.28 -1.72 24.99
CA LYS A 103 15.29 -1.05 24.12
C LYS A 103 15.95 -0.45 22.88
N ARG A 104 17.10 0.20 23.05
CA ARG A 104 17.91 0.74 21.94
C ARG A 104 18.36 -0.37 20.99
N PHE A 105 18.82 -1.50 21.54
CA PHE A 105 19.21 -2.67 20.76
C PHE A 105 18.04 -3.25 19.96
N LYS A 106 16.91 -3.57 20.63
CA LYS A 106 15.70 -4.09 19.96
C LYS A 106 15.16 -3.14 18.90
N GLY A 107 15.06 -1.84 19.21
CA GLY A 107 14.64 -0.83 18.26
C GLY A 107 15.59 -0.71 17.06
N GLY A 108 16.89 -0.92 17.26
CA GLY A 108 17.87 -1.04 16.19
C GLY A 108 17.62 -2.24 15.28
N ALA A 109 17.45 -3.43 15.85
CA ALA A 109 17.15 -4.65 15.10
C ALA A 109 15.82 -4.57 14.34
N ALA A 110 14.76 -4.06 14.99
CA ALA A 110 13.46 -3.86 14.37
C ALA A 110 13.54 -2.89 13.18
N ARG A 111 14.28 -1.78 13.31
CA ARG A 111 14.53 -0.86 12.18
C ARG A 111 15.28 -1.51 11.02
N VAL A 112 16.31 -2.33 11.32
CA VAL A 112 17.05 -3.05 10.28
C VAL A 112 16.14 -4.06 9.57
N GLY A 113 15.34 -4.80 10.32
CA GLY A 113 14.37 -5.75 9.75
C GLY A 113 13.26 -5.07 8.95
N ASP A 114 12.74 -3.92 9.41
CA ASP A 114 11.79 -3.08 8.65
C ASP A 114 12.42 -2.57 7.35
N GLY A 115 13.66 -2.07 7.41
CA GLY A 115 14.41 -1.66 6.22
C GLY A 115 14.61 -2.81 5.22
N ALA A 116 14.96 -4.00 5.70
CA ALA A 116 15.09 -5.19 4.87
C ALA A 116 13.75 -5.62 4.25
N LEU A 117 12.67 -5.62 5.03
CA LEU A 117 11.33 -5.94 4.56
C LEU A 117 10.86 -4.95 3.48
N LYS A 118 11.06 -3.65 3.72
CA LYS A 118 10.81 -2.57 2.77
C LYS A 118 11.66 -2.71 1.51
N TYR A 119 12.89 -3.21 1.59
CA TYR A 119 13.72 -3.47 0.42
C TYR A 119 13.24 -4.68 -0.39
N MET A 120 12.86 -5.78 0.28
CA MET A 120 12.48 -7.05 -0.36
C MET A 120 11.06 -7.04 -0.94
N ALA A 121 10.13 -6.33 -0.30
CA ALA A 121 8.74 -6.25 -0.73
C ALA A 121 8.65 -5.60 -2.12
N ASP A 122 7.79 -6.11 -2.99
CA ASP A 122 7.44 -5.39 -4.21
C ASP A 122 6.61 -4.15 -3.85
N ASN A 123 6.75 -3.05 -4.59
CA ASN A 123 5.96 -1.84 -4.36
C ASN A 123 4.45 -2.14 -4.37
N THR A 124 3.99 -2.94 -5.32
CA THR A 124 2.58 -3.34 -5.43
C THR A 124 2.12 -4.09 -4.18
N MET A 125 2.95 -4.99 -3.64
CA MET A 125 2.60 -5.77 -2.45
C MET A 125 2.62 -4.93 -1.18
N GLU A 126 3.56 -3.98 -1.09
CA GLU A 126 3.61 -3.01 0.00
C GLU A 126 2.33 -2.17 0.04
N THR A 127 1.92 -1.62 -1.12
CA THR A 127 0.69 -0.86 -1.28
C THR A 127 -0.55 -1.70 -0.96
N LEU A 128 -0.66 -2.91 -1.50
CA LEU A 128 -1.76 -3.82 -1.19
C LEU A 128 -1.77 -4.25 0.28
N GLY A 129 -0.61 -4.28 0.94
CA GLY A 129 -0.48 -4.53 2.38
C GLY A 129 -1.22 -3.49 3.22
N ARG A 130 -1.20 -2.22 2.79
CA ARG A 130 -1.84 -1.08 3.47
C ARG A 130 -3.37 -1.12 3.40
N LEU A 131 -3.94 -1.77 2.38
CA LEU A 131 -5.39 -1.93 2.24
C LEU A 131 -6.03 -2.72 3.40
N PRO A 132 -7.35 -2.58 3.64
CA PRO A 132 -8.12 -3.45 4.52
C PRO A 132 -7.90 -4.96 4.25
N PRO A 133 -8.11 -5.83 5.25
CA PRO A 133 -8.19 -7.26 5.03
C PRO A 133 -9.25 -7.61 3.98
N LYS A 134 -9.07 -8.70 3.23
CA LYS A 134 -9.97 -9.09 2.13
C LYS A 134 -11.47 -9.16 2.47
N HIS A 135 -11.83 -9.41 3.73
CA HIS A 135 -13.22 -9.54 4.18
C HIS A 135 -13.84 -8.20 4.62
N LYS A 136 -13.02 -7.15 4.76
CA LYS A 136 -13.43 -5.78 5.05
C LYS A 136 -13.17 -4.84 3.89
N LEU A 137 -12.80 -5.36 2.73
CA LEU A 137 -12.46 -4.56 1.57
C LEU A 137 -13.76 -4.25 0.84
N GLY A 138 -14.15 -2.97 0.82
CA GLY A 138 -15.26 -2.48 0.00
C GLY A 138 -14.77 -2.02 -1.37
N THR A 139 -15.43 -0.99 -1.92
CA THR A 139 -15.07 -0.34 -3.19
C THR A 139 -13.64 0.19 -3.16
N LEU A 140 -12.88 -0.10 -4.21
CA LEU A 140 -11.51 0.38 -4.39
C LEU A 140 -11.48 1.49 -5.43
N ASN A 141 -11.30 2.72 -4.97
CA ASN A 141 -11.14 3.90 -5.82
C ASN A 141 -9.70 3.95 -6.33
N VAL A 142 -9.52 3.93 -7.65
CA VAL A 142 -8.23 4.08 -8.30
C VAL A 142 -8.16 5.48 -8.91
N VAL A 143 -7.34 6.33 -8.30
CA VAL A 143 -7.12 7.71 -8.74
C VAL A 143 -5.81 7.77 -9.54
N TYR A 144 -5.87 8.39 -10.72
CA TYR A 144 -4.72 8.51 -11.63
C TYR A 144 -4.57 9.96 -12.12
N PRO A 145 -3.39 10.36 -12.63
CA PRO A 145 -3.14 11.74 -13.04
C PRO A 145 -4.11 12.22 -14.12
N ALA A 146 -4.50 13.49 -14.04
CA ALA A 146 -5.14 14.19 -15.12
C ALA A 146 -4.14 14.48 -16.26
N ALA A 147 -4.66 14.74 -17.46
CA ALA A 147 -3.80 15.04 -18.62
C ALA A 147 -2.88 16.26 -18.41
N LYS A 148 -3.27 17.19 -17.52
CA LYS A 148 -2.51 18.42 -17.21
C LYS A 148 -1.37 18.21 -16.22
N ASP A 149 -1.32 17.09 -15.51
CA ASP A 149 -0.23 16.77 -14.56
C ASP A 149 1.09 16.41 -15.26
N SER A 150 1.01 16.00 -16.52
CA SER A 150 2.17 15.54 -17.28
C SER A 150 2.65 16.62 -18.24
N SER A 151 3.87 17.11 -18.01
CA SER A 151 4.57 17.90 -19.02
C SER A 151 4.93 17.00 -20.22
N PRO A 152 4.70 17.43 -21.48
CA PRO A 152 5.08 16.67 -22.67
C PRO A 152 6.55 16.24 -22.70
N ALA A 153 7.42 17.02 -22.05
CA ALA A 153 8.84 16.76 -22.00
C ALA A 153 9.21 15.49 -21.18
N LEU A 154 8.36 15.07 -20.24
CA LEU A 154 8.59 13.89 -19.41
C LEU A 154 8.24 12.56 -20.11
N ASN A 155 7.62 12.61 -21.30
CA ASN A 155 7.19 11.43 -22.05
C ASN A 155 6.37 10.43 -21.21
N ILE A 156 5.46 10.96 -20.38
CA ILE A 156 4.57 10.17 -19.54
C ILE A 156 3.31 9.85 -20.34
N PRO A 157 2.89 8.58 -20.42
CA PRO A 157 1.69 8.21 -21.16
C PRO A 157 0.43 8.73 -20.46
N GLY A 158 -0.39 9.46 -21.21
CA GLY A 158 -1.77 9.73 -20.81
C GLY A 158 -2.61 8.46 -20.96
N TYR A 159 -3.47 8.20 -19.98
CA TYR A 159 -4.38 7.06 -19.98
C TYR A 159 -5.82 7.56 -19.96
N ASN A 160 -6.68 6.96 -20.79
CA ASN A 160 -8.12 7.01 -20.54
C ASN A 160 -8.53 5.94 -19.50
N GLU A 161 -9.78 6.00 -19.03
CA GLU A 161 -10.27 5.09 -18.00
C GLU A 161 -10.11 3.60 -18.37
N PHE A 162 -10.40 3.25 -19.62
CA PHE A 162 -10.31 1.88 -20.11
C PHE A 162 -8.87 1.36 -20.11
N GLU A 163 -7.94 2.14 -20.65
CA GLU A 163 -6.52 1.80 -20.71
C GLU A 163 -5.91 1.73 -19.29
N MET A 164 -6.29 2.66 -18.40
CA MET A 164 -5.88 2.65 -16.99
C MET A 164 -6.36 1.37 -16.30
N LYS A 165 -7.63 1.01 -16.49
CA LYS A 165 -8.21 -0.22 -15.94
C LYS A 165 -7.49 -1.46 -16.45
N GLU A 166 -7.19 -1.53 -17.74
CA GLU A 166 -6.45 -2.66 -18.31
C GLU A 166 -5.04 -2.76 -17.73
N ALA A 167 -4.29 -1.65 -17.71
CA ALA A 167 -2.93 -1.58 -17.15
C ALA A 167 -2.92 -1.98 -15.66
N PHE A 168 -3.89 -1.49 -14.88
CA PHE A 168 -4.08 -1.82 -13.48
C PHE A 168 -4.33 -3.31 -13.26
N ILE A 169 -5.27 -3.91 -13.99
CA ILE A 169 -5.59 -5.34 -13.85
C ILE A 169 -4.41 -6.21 -14.30
N LYS A 170 -3.71 -5.85 -15.37
CA LYS A 170 -2.49 -6.55 -15.83
C LYS A 170 -1.44 -6.54 -14.72
N MET A 171 -1.16 -5.38 -14.13
CA MET A 171 -0.20 -5.25 -13.02
C MET A 171 -0.61 -6.09 -11.81
N LEU A 172 -1.88 -6.07 -11.39
CA LEU A 172 -2.34 -6.89 -10.27
C LEU A 172 -2.12 -8.38 -10.53
N LYS A 173 -2.45 -8.88 -11.73
CA LYS A 173 -2.23 -10.29 -12.11
C LYS A 173 -0.75 -10.67 -12.05
N THR A 174 0.13 -9.83 -12.59
CA THR A 174 1.59 -10.04 -12.52
C THR A 174 2.07 -10.07 -11.08
N ALA A 175 1.62 -9.11 -10.26
CA ALA A 175 1.99 -9.01 -8.87
C ALA A 175 1.52 -10.24 -8.07
N LYS A 176 0.33 -10.79 -8.33
CA LYS A 176 -0.15 -12.04 -7.75
C LYS A 176 0.78 -13.22 -8.06
N THR A 177 1.16 -13.39 -9.32
CA THR A 177 2.03 -14.48 -9.74
C THR A 177 3.39 -14.39 -9.03
N GLN A 178 3.97 -13.19 -9.00
CA GLN A 178 5.24 -12.96 -8.30
C GLN A 178 5.13 -13.18 -6.79
N ALA A 179 4.08 -12.65 -6.15
CA ALA A 179 3.85 -12.78 -4.72
C ALA A 179 3.62 -14.23 -4.30
N THR A 180 2.89 -15.00 -5.11
CA THR A 180 2.67 -16.43 -4.87
C THR A 180 4.01 -17.17 -4.88
N ARG A 181 4.85 -16.94 -5.90
CA ARG A 181 6.19 -17.52 -5.98
C ARG A 181 7.08 -17.12 -4.80
N LYS A 182 7.08 -15.83 -4.44
CA LYS A 182 7.86 -15.30 -3.31
C LYS A 182 7.40 -15.88 -1.97
N SER A 183 6.08 -16.03 -1.75
CA SER A 183 5.52 -16.65 -0.55
C SER A 183 5.88 -18.13 -0.44
N LEU A 184 5.91 -18.87 -1.56
CA LEU A 184 6.32 -20.26 -1.57
C LEU A 184 7.79 -20.41 -1.13
N ILE A 185 8.69 -19.63 -1.74
CA ILE A 185 10.12 -19.63 -1.39
C ILE A 185 10.32 -19.26 0.08
N SER A 186 9.70 -18.15 0.51
CA SER A 186 9.79 -17.68 1.90
C SER A 186 9.25 -18.71 2.90
N GLY A 187 8.13 -19.37 2.58
CA GLY A 187 7.57 -20.45 3.38
C GLY A 187 8.52 -21.65 3.53
N CYS A 188 9.22 -22.04 2.46
CA CYS A 188 10.25 -23.09 2.52
C CYS A 188 11.47 -22.69 3.36
N LEU A 189 11.78 -21.39 3.46
CA LEU A 189 12.90 -20.87 4.25
C LEU A 189 12.57 -20.72 5.74
N LEU A 190 11.29 -20.75 6.15
CA LEU A 190 10.88 -20.55 7.55
C LEU A 190 11.60 -21.48 8.54
N PRO A 191 11.71 -22.81 8.29
CA PRO A 191 12.43 -23.71 9.19
C PRO A 191 13.92 -23.35 9.31
N VAL A 192 14.53 -22.93 8.20
CA VAL A 192 15.95 -22.55 8.17
C VAL A 192 16.18 -21.26 8.95
N THR A 193 15.35 -20.24 8.73
CA THR A 193 15.46 -18.97 9.48
C THR A 193 15.19 -19.15 10.97
N PHE A 194 14.24 -20.02 11.34
CA PHE A 194 14.00 -20.37 12.74
C PHE A 194 15.20 -21.08 13.37
N PHE A 195 15.80 -22.04 12.64
CA PHE A 195 16.99 -22.75 13.10
C PHE A 195 18.17 -21.80 13.31
N ILE A 196 18.42 -20.88 12.38
CA ILE A 196 19.51 -19.90 12.51
C ILE A 196 19.27 -19.02 13.74
N ASP A 197 18.07 -18.46 13.92
CA ASP A 197 17.81 -17.57 15.06
C ASP A 197 17.87 -18.29 16.41
N PHE A 198 17.51 -19.58 16.45
CA PHE A 198 17.58 -20.38 17.67
C PHE A 198 19.01 -20.81 18.03
N PHE A 199 19.84 -21.18 17.04
CA PHE A 199 21.15 -21.79 17.27
C PHE A 199 22.34 -20.83 17.10
N THR A 200 22.15 -19.67 16.49
CA THR A 200 23.23 -18.69 16.33
C THR A 200 23.20 -17.74 17.53
N PHE A 201 24.31 -17.63 18.29
CA PHE A 201 24.45 -16.66 19.39
C PHE A 201 24.38 -15.19 18.93
N ILE A 202 24.19 -14.94 17.64
CA ILE A 202 23.99 -13.62 17.06
C ILE A 202 22.48 -13.37 17.04
N PRO A 203 21.96 -12.41 17.83
CA PRO A 203 20.55 -12.03 17.81
C PRO A 203 20.21 -11.32 16.49
N MET A 204 19.95 -12.09 15.44
CA MET A 204 19.38 -11.61 14.18
C MET A 204 17.90 -12.00 14.14
N PRO A 205 16.99 -11.09 13.77
CA PRO A 205 15.55 -11.40 13.69
C PRO A 205 15.18 -12.00 12.31
N LEU A 206 15.91 -13.00 11.83
CA LEU A 206 15.73 -13.51 10.45
C LEU A 206 14.38 -14.21 10.29
N PHE A 207 13.95 -14.95 11.30
CA PHE A 207 12.69 -15.66 11.34
C PHE A 207 11.52 -14.69 11.38
N GLU A 208 11.55 -13.68 12.25
CA GLU A 208 10.51 -12.64 12.31
C GLU A 208 10.42 -11.88 10.98
N VAL A 209 11.56 -11.52 10.39
CA VAL A 209 11.61 -10.84 9.09
C VAL A 209 11.05 -11.75 7.99
N ASN A 210 11.41 -13.04 7.97
CA ASN A 210 10.92 -13.99 6.97
C ASN A 210 9.41 -14.27 7.14
N ILE A 211 8.90 -14.39 8.37
CA ILE A 211 7.45 -14.48 8.64
C ILE A 211 6.72 -13.23 8.18
N ALA A 212 7.25 -12.04 8.49
CA ALA A 212 6.64 -10.78 8.08
C ALA A 212 6.59 -10.67 6.55
N TYR A 213 7.69 -11.03 5.87
CA TYR A 213 7.76 -11.08 4.41
C TYR A 213 6.78 -12.10 3.82
N PHE A 214 6.76 -13.34 4.33
CA PHE A 214 5.79 -14.36 3.94
C PHE A 214 4.36 -13.84 4.07
N GLY A 215 4.02 -13.28 5.23
CA GLY A 215 2.70 -12.76 5.53
C GLY A 215 2.27 -11.64 4.59
N LEU A 216 3.18 -10.71 4.28
CA LEU A 216 2.93 -9.64 3.30
C LEU A 216 2.62 -10.20 1.91
N GLN A 217 3.45 -11.11 1.40
CA GLN A 217 3.27 -11.72 0.08
C GLN A 217 1.99 -12.55 -0.01
N ALA A 218 1.74 -13.41 0.98
CA ALA A 218 0.57 -14.29 1.00
C ALA A 218 -0.74 -13.49 1.14
N ASN A 219 -0.76 -12.46 2.00
CA ASN A 219 -1.95 -11.61 2.16
C ASN A 219 -2.19 -10.76 0.92
N GLY A 220 -1.13 -10.18 0.32
CA GLY A 220 -1.23 -9.43 -0.93
C GLY A 220 -1.80 -10.28 -2.07
N ALA A 221 -1.27 -11.49 -2.28
CA ALA A 221 -1.77 -12.42 -3.30
C ALA A 221 -3.26 -12.79 -3.09
N ARG A 222 -3.67 -13.03 -1.84
CA ARG A 222 -5.07 -13.30 -1.49
C ARG A 222 -5.99 -12.10 -1.75
N LYS A 223 -5.53 -10.87 -1.48
CA LYS A 223 -6.29 -9.65 -1.78
C LYS A 223 -6.47 -9.46 -3.28
N VAL A 224 -5.40 -9.62 -4.08
CA VAL A 224 -5.52 -9.56 -5.54
C VAL A 224 -6.48 -10.60 -6.07
N MET A 225 -6.41 -11.83 -5.56
CA MET A 225 -7.32 -12.89 -5.98
C MET A 225 -8.79 -12.57 -5.67
N ALA A 226 -9.07 -11.97 -4.51
CA ALA A 226 -10.42 -11.53 -4.15
C ALA A 226 -10.91 -10.42 -5.10
N LEU A 227 -10.09 -9.38 -5.28
CA LEU A 227 -10.38 -8.23 -6.14
C LEU A 227 -10.63 -8.63 -7.61
N THR A 228 -9.73 -9.45 -8.18
CA THR A 228 -9.84 -9.89 -9.58
C THR A 228 -11.00 -10.87 -9.81
N SER A 229 -11.33 -11.71 -8.82
CA SER A 229 -12.49 -12.61 -8.89
C SER A 229 -13.80 -11.83 -8.83
N ALA A 230 -13.89 -10.86 -7.92
CA ALA A 230 -15.08 -10.02 -7.75
C ALA A 230 -15.35 -9.18 -9.01
N GLU A 231 -14.32 -8.59 -9.61
CA GLU A 231 -14.43 -7.88 -10.90
C GLU A 231 -14.91 -8.80 -12.04
N SER A 232 -14.42 -10.05 -12.07
CA SER A 232 -14.84 -11.02 -13.10
C SER A 232 -16.30 -11.45 -12.92
N GLN A 233 -16.79 -11.50 -11.68
CA GLN A 233 -18.21 -11.78 -11.38
C GLN A 233 -19.12 -10.61 -11.74
N ALA A 234 -18.71 -9.37 -11.42
CA ALA A 234 -19.43 -8.16 -11.80
C ALA A 234 -19.62 -8.07 -13.33
N LYS A 235 -18.57 -8.36 -14.12
CA LYS A 235 -18.66 -8.39 -15.59
C LYS A 235 -19.64 -9.44 -16.13
N LYS A 236 -19.74 -10.61 -15.49
CA LYS A 236 -20.69 -11.66 -15.89
C LYS A 236 -22.13 -11.25 -15.58
N GLY A 237 -22.37 -10.63 -14.43
CA GLY A 237 -23.68 -10.11 -14.03
C GLY A 237 -24.19 -9.01 -14.96
N SER A 238 -23.31 -8.12 -15.44
CA SER A 238 -23.69 -7.07 -16.42
C SER A 238 -23.97 -7.60 -17.84
N GLN A 239 -23.54 -8.82 -18.18
CA GLN A 239 -23.80 -9.43 -19.50
C GLN A 239 -25.00 -10.39 -19.52
N SER A 240 -25.41 -10.93 -18.37
CA SER A 240 -26.62 -11.75 -18.25
C SER A 240 -27.77 -10.91 -17.69
N GLY A 241 -28.60 -10.33 -18.56
CA GLY A 241 -29.84 -9.65 -18.19
C GLY A 241 -30.93 -10.59 -17.66
N GLU A 242 -30.67 -11.32 -16.57
CA GLU A 242 -31.69 -12.04 -15.82
C GLU A 242 -31.94 -11.37 -14.47
N GLU A 243 -33.12 -10.77 -14.32
CA GLU A 243 -33.72 -10.45 -13.02
C GLU A 243 -33.79 -11.72 -12.16
N LYS A 244 -32.88 -11.83 -11.19
CA LYS A 244 -33.10 -12.68 -10.01
C LYS A 244 -32.99 -11.81 -8.77
N ASN A 245 -34.13 -11.68 -8.08
CA ASN A 245 -34.30 -11.03 -6.78
C ASN A 245 -33.39 -11.67 -5.72
N VAL A 246 -32.14 -11.20 -5.67
CA VAL A 246 -31.23 -11.28 -4.53
C VAL A 246 -30.63 -9.88 -4.44
N PRO A 247 -30.53 -9.25 -3.27
CA PRO A 247 -29.84 -7.96 -3.15
C PRO A 247 -28.34 -8.22 -3.34
N SER A 248 -27.90 -8.36 -4.59
CA SER A 248 -26.51 -8.18 -4.95
C SER A 248 -26.28 -6.67 -4.97
N THR A 249 -25.47 -6.19 -4.03
CA THR A 249 -24.85 -4.87 -4.13
C THR A 249 -24.06 -4.83 -5.44
N ASN A 250 -24.71 -4.37 -6.52
CA ASN A 250 -24.16 -4.20 -7.85
C ASN A 250 -23.19 -3.00 -7.91
N GLU A 251 -22.42 -2.79 -6.84
CA GLU A 251 -21.41 -1.75 -6.81
C GLU A 251 -20.13 -2.27 -7.47
N PRO A 252 -19.53 -1.49 -8.39
CA PRO A 252 -18.30 -1.90 -9.04
C PRO A 252 -17.19 -2.04 -8.01
N VAL A 253 -16.46 -3.17 -8.07
CA VAL A 253 -15.34 -3.46 -7.17
C VAL A 253 -14.23 -2.42 -7.30
N PHE A 254 -14.08 -1.85 -8.50
CA PHE A 254 -13.15 -0.78 -8.81
C PHE A 254 -13.88 0.39 -9.45
N THR A 255 -13.63 1.58 -8.94
CA THR A 255 -13.96 2.84 -9.61
C THR A 255 -12.65 3.50 -10.05
N PHE A 256 -12.67 4.17 -11.19
CA PHE A 256 -11.49 4.83 -11.75
C PHE A 256 -11.82 6.31 -11.93
N GLY A 257 -10.99 7.18 -11.36
CA GLY A 257 -11.16 8.63 -11.42
C GLY A 257 -9.85 9.32 -11.75
N GLN A 258 -9.91 10.40 -12.52
CA GLN A 258 -8.78 11.32 -12.64
C GLN A 258 -8.75 12.20 -11.39
N ALA A 259 -7.55 12.47 -10.88
CA ALA A 259 -7.36 13.46 -9.85
C ALA A 259 -7.67 14.87 -10.36
N GLU A 260 -7.85 15.81 -9.43
CA GLU A 260 -7.85 17.22 -9.80
C GLU A 260 -6.54 17.61 -10.52
N PRO A 261 -6.58 18.52 -11.52
CA PRO A 261 -5.40 18.94 -12.24
C PRO A 261 -4.29 19.45 -11.33
N PHE A 262 -3.06 19.10 -11.65
CA PHE A 262 -1.81 19.47 -10.96
C PHE A 262 -1.52 18.71 -9.66
N THR A 263 -2.45 17.88 -9.18
CA THR A 263 -2.28 17.02 -7.99
C THR A 263 -1.09 16.06 -8.10
N PHE A 264 -0.75 15.58 -9.30
CA PHE A 264 0.31 14.59 -9.52
C PHE A 264 1.61 15.19 -10.06
N THR A 265 1.66 16.48 -10.37
CA THR A 265 2.78 17.12 -11.08
C THR A 265 4.13 16.81 -10.43
N ASN A 266 4.31 17.14 -9.15
CA ASN A 266 5.58 16.98 -8.45
C ASN A 266 5.96 15.50 -8.29
N ILE A 267 4.98 14.62 -8.16
CA ILE A 267 5.19 13.16 -8.05
C ILE A 267 5.65 12.56 -9.37
N LEU A 268 5.07 13.00 -10.49
CA LEU A 268 5.46 12.56 -11.82
C LEU A 268 6.84 13.11 -12.21
N GLU A 269 7.12 14.37 -11.91
CA GLU A 269 8.43 14.98 -12.11
C GLU A 269 9.51 14.29 -11.28
N TYR A 270 9.23 14.03 -9.99
CA TYR A 270 10.13 13.29 -9.12
C TYR A 270 10.36 11.86 -9.62
N LEU A 271 9.29 11.15 -10.03
CA LEU A 271 9.42 9.80 -10.59
C LEU A 271 10.32 9.81 -11.84
N TYR A 272 10.13 10.79 -12.73
CA TYR A 272 10.98 10.97 -13.91
C TYR A 272 12.43 11.26 -13.52
N PHE A 273 12.66 12.18 -12.58
CA PHE A 273 13.98 12.51 -12.06
C PHE A 273 14.70 11.27 -11.53
N GLN A 274 14.01 10.41 -10.77
CA GLN A 274 14.59 9.15 -10.29
C GLN A 274 14.94 8.20 -11.44
N CYS A 275 14.11 8.10 -12.48
CA CYS A 275 14.43 7.32 -13.68
C CYS A 275 15.65 7.88 -14.44
N SER A 276 15.72 9.20 -14.62
CA SER A 276 16.84 9.90 -15.27
C SER A 276 18.16 9.73 -14.51
N LYS A 277 18.12 9.81 -13.18
CA LYS A 277 19.28 9.55 -12.32
C LYS A 277 19.84 8.13 -12.47
N LEU A 278 18.98 7.16 -12.75
CA LEU A 278 19.36 5.75 -12.89
C LEU A 278 19.87 5.42 -14.30
N ASP A 279 19.27 6.02 -15.33
CA ASP A 279 19.62 5.77 -16.74
C ASP A 279 19.33 7.02 -17.59
N LYS A 280 20.36 7.88 -17.74
CA LYS A 280 20.28 9.14 -18.48
C LYS A 280 20.11 8.94 -19.99
N GLU A 281 20.50 7.79 -20.51
CA GLU A 281 20.37 7.49 -21.95
C GLU A 281 18.91 7.17 -22.29
N LYS A 282 18.25 6.38 -21.44
CA LYS A 282 16.83 6.07 -21.61
C LYS A 282 15.91 7.21 -21.17
N PHE A 283 16.34 8.00 -20.18
CA PHE A 283 15.59 9.10 -19.61
C PHE A 283 16.48 10.35 -19.51
N PRO A 284 16.63 11.12 -20.61
CA PRO A 284 17.45 12.33 -20.61
C PRO A 284 17.03 13.32 -19.52
N PRO A 285 17.97 14.04 -18.89
CA PRO A 285 17.62 15.05 -17.89
C PRO A 285 16.85 16.19 -18.55
N VAL A 286 15.59 16.36 -18.17
CA VAL A 286 14.71 17.44 -18.65
C VAL A 286 14.58 18.56 -17.61
N LEU A 287 14.81 18.24 -16.33
CA LEU A 287 14.71 19.15 -15.20
C LEU A 287 16.10 19.74 -14.93
N GLU A 288 16.50 20.76 -15.69
CA GLU A 288 17.83 21.38 -15.61
C GLU A 288 18.14 22.00 -14.23
N SER A 289 17.10 22.33 -13.45
CA SER A 289 17.22 22.95 -12.12
C SER A 289 16.99 22.00 -10.95
N ALA A 290 16.76 20.70 -11.17
CA ALA A 290 16.50 19.76 -10.08
C ALA A 290 17.78 19.53 -9.24
N PRO A 291 17.73 19.68 -7.90
CA PRO A 291 18.85 19.36 -7.03
C PRO A 291 19.31 17.90 -7.21
N GLU A 292 20.61 17.64 -7.07
CA GLU A 292 21.18 16.28 -7.21
C GLU A 292 20.59 15.28 -6.18
N ASP A 293 20.19 15.82 -5.03
CA ASP A 293 19.57 15.15 -3.89
C ASP A 293 18.10 15.53 -3.70
N TRP A 294 17.39 15.90 -4.79
CA TRP A 294 15.97 16.25 -4.71
C TRP A 294 15.19 15.18 -3.94
N THR A 295 14.43 15.64 -2.94
CA THR A 295 13.44 14.90 -2.15
C THR A 295 12.13 15.68 -2.18
N LEU A 296 11.00 14.98 -2.10
CA LEU A 296 9.71 15.64 -1.94
C LEU A 296 9.62 16.30 -0.57
N ASP A 297 9.02 17.49 -0.51
CA ASP A 297 8.69 18.20 0.72
C ASP A 297 7.19 18.14 1.03
N THR A 298 6.74 18.90 2.04
CA THR A 298 5.33 18.93 2.45
C THR A 298 4.42 19.50 1.38
N ASN A 299 4.84 20.57 0.68
CA ASN A 299 4.05 21.23 -0.36
C ASN A 299 3.83 20.28 -1.55
N ASP A 300 4.82 19.44 -1.84
CA ASP A 300 4.76 18.48 -2.94
C ASP A 300 3.69 17.39 -2.78
N VAL A 301 3.23 17.15 -1.56
CA VAL A 301 2.29 16.05 -1.24
C VAL A 301 0.93 16.52 -0.74
N GLU A 302 0.75 17.82 -0.47
CA GLU A 302 -0.50 18.39 0.02
C GLU A 302 -1.68 18.10 -0.90
N GLY A 303 -1.52 18.24 -2.21
CA GLY A 303 -2.58 17.94 -3.18
C GLY A 303 -3.05 16.49 -3.11
N ILE A 304 -2.12 15.54 -2.98
CA ILE A 304 -2.43 14.11 -2.89
C ILE A 304 -3.08 13.77 -1.54
N ILE A 305 -2.67 14.44 -0.46
CA ILE A 305 -3.31 14.28 0.85
C ILE A 305 -4.75 14.76 0.78
N ALA A 306 -5.00 15.94 0.22
CA ALA A 306 -6.34 16.49 0.05
C ALA A 306 -7.24 15.57 -0.79
N GLU A 307 -6.74 15.09 -1.95
CA GLU A 307 -7.45 14.15 -2.82
C GLU A 307 -7.83 12.86 -2.07
N PHE A 308 -6.96 12.34 -1.22
CA PHE A 308 -7.24 11.16 -0.40
C PHE A 308 -8.31 11.42 0.67
N GLU A 309 -8.27 12.59 1.32
CA GLU A 309 -9.21 12.98 2.35
C GLU A 309 -10.61 13.27 1.79
N GLU A 310 -10.69 13.86 0.59
CA GLU A 310 -11.96 14.12 -0.09
C GLU A 310 -12.60 12.83 -0.63
N SER A 311 -11.78 11.91 -1.11
CA SER A 311 -12.25 10.66 -1.73
C SER A 311 -12.69 9.57 -0.74
N LEU A 312 -12.44 9.73 0.57
CA LEU A 312 -12.71 8.70 1.57
C LEU A 312 -13.42 9.27 2.81
N PRO A 313 -14.28 8.47 3.47
CA PRO A 313 -14.89 8.87 4.73
C PRO A 313 -13.85 9.15 5.82
N GLU A 314 -14.16 10.10 6.70
CA GLU A 314 -13.27 10.53 7.79
C GLU A 314 -12.85 9.37 8.71
N GLU A 315 -13.73 8.39 8.92
CA GLU A 315 -13.43 7.19 9.73
C GLU A 315 -12.39 6.25 9.09
N VAL A 316 -12.19 6.36 7.78
CA VAL A 316 -11.17 5.62 7.02
C VAL A 316 -9.88 6.43 6.95
N THR A 317 -9.95 7.74 6.72
CA THR A 317 -8.78 8.61 6.62
C THR A 317 -8.00 8.67 7.93
N LYS A 318 -8.70 8.73 9.08
CA LYS A 318 -8.11 8.65 10.43
C LYS A 318 -7.27 7.39 10.71
N ARG A 319 -7.41 6.34 9.89
CA ARG A 319 -6.64 5.09 10.00
C ARG A 319 -5.31 5.15 9.23
N HIS A 320 -5.02 6.26 8.58
CA HIS A 320 -3.82 6.50 7.80
C HIS A 320 -2.96 7.58 8.45
N LEU A 321 -1.65 7.50 8.24
CA LEU A 321 -0.70 8.51 8.67
C LEU A 321 -0.62 9.58 7.57
N LEU A 322 -1.34 10.68 7.78
CA LEU A 322 -1.45 11.81 6.83
C LEU A 322 -0.57 13.01 7.21
N ASN A 323 0.37 12.83 8.13
CA ASN A 323 1.35 13.88 8.43
C ASN A 323 2.21 14.15 7.18
N ALA A 324 2.18 15.38 6.67
CA ALA A 324 2.76 15.74 5.38
C ALA A 324 4.25 15.37 5.26
N GLU A 325 5.06 15.60 6.29
CA GLU A 325 6.48 15.23 6.29
C GLU A 325 6.67 13.71 6.12
N ARG A 326 5.89 12.92 6.88
CA ARG A 326 5.94 11.45 6.82
C ARG A 326 5.42 10.92 5.48
N VAL A 327 4.43 11.57 4.91
CA VAL A 327 3.89 11.25 3.60
C VAL A 327 4.95 11.53 2.53
N ALA A 328 5.61 12.69 2.57
CA ALA A 328 6.67 13.07 1.63
C ALA A 328 7.85 12.10 1.67
N GLU A 329 8.31 11.72 2.87
CA GLU A 329 9.34 10.69 3.07
C GLU A 329 8.92 9.33 2.48
N ASP A 330 7.68 8.90 2.74
CA ASP A 330 7.19 7.59 2.31
C ASP A 330 6.97 7.52 0.79
N ILE A 331 6.39 8.56 0.19
CA ILE A 331 6.21 8.68 -1.25
C ILE A 331 7.60 8.74 -1.92
N SER A 332 8.52 9.58 -1.46
CA SER A 332 9.88 9.66 -2.01
C SER A 332 10.57 8.30 -2.04
N ARG A 333 10.53 7.57 -0.91
CA ARG A 333 11.07 6.20 -0.81
C ARG A 333 10.41 5.24 -1.81
N THR A 334 9.08 5.31 -1.90
CA THR A 334 8.26 4.45 -2.77
C THR A 334 8.59 4.69 -4.24
N LEU A 335 8.61 5.95 -4.67
CA LEU A 335 8.94 6.36 -6.03
C LEU A 335 10.37 5.95 -6.41
N THR A 336 11.37 6.24 -5.56
CA THR A 336 12.77 5.84 -5.81
C THR A 336 12.93 4.33 -5.94
N LYS A 337 12.29 3.55 -5.05
CA LYS A 337 12.34 2.08 -5.11
C LYS A 337 11.68 1.55 -6.39
N ALA A 338 10.53 2.10 -6.75
CA ALA A 338 9.79 1.68 -7.93
C ALA A 338 10.52 2.07 -9.23
N ALA A 339 11.12 3.26 -9.31
CA ALA A 339 11.97 3.68 -10.42
C ALA A 339 13.14 2.71 -10.64
N LYS A 340 13.84 2.30 -9.57
CA LYS A 340 14.91 1.28 -9.64
C LYS A 340 14.42 -0.04 -10.23
N ALA A 341 13.27 -0.52 -9.78
CA ALA A 341 12.69 -1.76 -10.30
C ALA A 341 12.25 -1.63 -11.77
N TYR A 342 11.65 -0.50 -12.13
CA TYR A 342 11.21 -0.19 -13.49
C TYR A 342 12.38 -0.13 -14.46
N VAL A 343 13.39 0.70 -14.20
CA VAL A 343 14.57 0.86 -15.06
C VAL A 343 15.29 -0.48 -15.24
N LYS A 344 15.43 -1.28 -14.17
CA LYS A 344 16.01 -2.63 -14.24
C LYS A 344 15.19 -3.62 -15.08
N SER A 345 13.89 -3.38 -15.23
CA SER A 345 13.01 -4.24 -16.04
C SER A 345 13.10 -3.96 -17.54
N LEU A 346 13.66 -2.81 -17.94
CA LEU A 346 13.84 -2.43 -19.34
C LEU A 346 14.91 -3.30 -20.02
N LYS A 347 14.92 -3.34 -21.36
CA LYS A 347 15.95 -4.05 -22.13
C LYS A 347 17.30 -3.39 -22.05
#